data_AF-A0A381X0U2-F1
#
_entry.id   AF-A0A381X0U2-F1
#
_cell.length_a   1.000
_cell.length_b   1.000
_cell.length_c   1.000
_cell.angle_alpha   90.00
_cell.angle_beta   90.00
_cell.angle_gamma   90.00
#
_symmetry.space_group_name_H-M   'P 1'
#
loop_
_entity.id
_entity.type
_entity.pdbx_description
1 polymer ?
#
loop_
_entity_poly.entity_id
_entity_poly.type
_entity_poly.pdbx_seq_one_letter_code
_entity_poly.pdbx_strand_id
1 'polypeptide(L)'
;MMMDEKHAQVMFDYHQATKHNFNRFARSLDYLDWENQPNPFRFYEGTKRVRLPEAAENSSIPYSQLYQFRKECRPFNLKSLGDFLGLSLGLSAWKSTGQSSWPLRINPSSGNLHPTEAYLVAPLIDGVDAGVYHYVSYDHCLELRAQTPLTIWQDLDAHFGTQGFLISLTSIFWRESWKYGERAFRYCNHDVGHALACLSFSANLQGWRSIYLNALSDQQIS
;
A
#
# COMPACT_ATOMS: atom_id res chain seq x y z
N MET A 1 -25.38 -5.34 0.09
CA MET A 1 -25.70 -4.42 1.18
C MET A 1 -26.17 -3.11 0.55
N MET A 2 -27.44 -2.72 0.68
CA MET A 2 -27.87 -1.41 0.19
C MET A 2 -27.25 -0.34 1.09
N MET A 3 -26.60 0.65 0.49
CA MET A 3 -26.00 1.76 1.22
C MET A 3 -27.13 2.60 1.82
N ASP A 4 -27.11 2.80 3.13
CA ASP A 4 -28.06 3.67 3.85
C ASP A 4 -28.05 5.08 3.24
N GLU A 5 -29.22 5.67 3.01
CA GLU A 5 -29.40 6.97 2.33
C GLU A 5 -28.58 8.08 3.00
N LYS A 6 -28.45 8.01 4.33
CA LYS A 6 -27.62 8.94 5.10
C LYS A 6 -26.15 8.88 4.71
N HIS A 7 -25.59 7.69 4.53
CA HIS A 7 -24.19 7.53 4.11
C HIS A 7 -23.98 7.98 2.67
N ALA A 8 -24.93 7.70 1.78
CA ALA A 8 -24.88 8.17 0.40
C ALA A 8 -24.86 9.71 0.36
N GLN A 9 -25.71 10.36 1.16
CA GLN A 9 -25.76 11.83 1.23
C GLN A 9 -24.44 12.43 1.71
N VAL A 10 -23.82 11.87 2.76
CA VAL A 10 -22.50 12.33 3.24
C VAL A 10 -21.44 12.25 2.15
N MET A 11 -21.43 11.16 1.37
CA MET A 11 -20.51 11.01 0.24
C MET A 11 -20.77 12.03 -0.86
N PHE A 12 -22.04 12.31 -1.18
CA PHE A 12 -22.40 13.36 -2.14
C PHE A 12 -21.98 14.74 -1.65
N ASP A 13 -22.23 15.08 -0.39
CA ASP A 13 -21.87 16.37 0.20
C ASP A 13 -20.37 16.57 0.19
N TYR A 14 -19.60 15.56 0.63
CA TYR A 14 -18.14 15.55 0.51
C TYR A 14 -17.71 15.73 -0.95
N HIS A 15 -18.37 15.01 -1.87
CA HIS A 15 -18.08 15.10 -3.28
C HIS A 15 -18.40 16.48 -3.86
N GLN A 16 -19.39 17.21 -3.39
CA GLN A 16 -19.65 18.58 -3.86
C GLN A 16 -18.66 19.58 -3.23
N ALA A 17 -18.45 19.49 -1.91
CA ALA A 17 -17.64 20.44 -1.16
C ALA A 17 -16.17 20.49 -1.61
N THR A 18 -15.62 19.36 -2.06
CA THR A 18 -14.20 19.23 -2.38
C THR A 18 -13.86 19.35 -3.86
N LYS A 19 -14.78 19.80 -4.72
CA LYS A 19 -14.51 20.04 -6.16
C LYS A 19 -13.62 21.26 -6.38
N HIS A 20 -12.88 21.22 -7.48
CA HIS A 20 -12.46 22.45 -8.14
C HIS A 20 -13.65 23.02 -8.90
N ASN A 21 -13.78 24.35 -8.89
CA ASN A 21 -14.75 25.10 -9.67
C ASN A 21 -13.99 25.99 -10.64
N PHE A 22 -14.66 26.44 -11.70
CA PHE A 22 -14.05 27.30 -12.72
C PHE A 22 -13.33 28.52 -12.13
N ASN A 23 -13.93 29.15 -11.11
CA ASN A 23 -13.40 30.37 -10.48
C ASN A 23 -12.60 30.12 -9.19
N ARG A 24 -12.41 28.85 -8.76
CA ARG A 24 -11.84 28.55 -7.44
C ARG A 24 -11.37 27.10 -7.30
N PHE A 25 -10.18 26.87 -6.76
CA PHE A 25 -9.72 25.53 -6.36
C PHE A 25 -10.44 25.00 -5.10
N ALA A 26 -10.37 23.68 -4.86
CA ALA A 26 -10.90 23.07 -3.65
C ALA A 26 -10.31 23.71 -2.37
N ARG A 27 -11.06 23.68 -1.27
CA ARG A 27 -10.66 24.28 0.02
C ARG A 27 -9.31 23.68 0.49
N SER A 28 -8.33 24.54 0.75
CA SER A 28 -7.03 24.20 1.34
C SER A 28 -6.49 25.41 2.13
N LEU A 29 -5.26 25.33 2.65
CA LEU A 29 -4.63 26.44 3.38
C LEU A 29 -4.22 27.62 2.48
N ASP A 30 -4.39 27.54 1.16
CA ASP A 30 -3.98 28.53 0.14
C ASP A 30 -2.45 28.79 0.07
N TYR A 31 -1.67 28.30 1.04
CA TYR A 31 -0.21 28.23 1.02
C TYR A 31 0.27 26.85 1.51
N LEU A 32 1.58 26.57 1.36
CA LEU A 32 2.20 25.34 1.88
C LEU A 32 3.02 25.66 3.14
N ASP A 33 2.69 24.98 4.22
CA ASP A 33 3.42 25.04 5.48
C ASP A 33 4.63 24.10 5.44
N TRP A 34 5.74 24.59 4.88
CA TRP A 34 6.95 23.79 4.69
C TRP A 34 7.61 23.33 6.00
N GLU A 35 7.41 24.06 7.10
CA GLU A 35 7.94 23.68 8.42
C GLU A 35 7.29 22.39 8.93
N ASN A 36 6.03 22.15 8.56
CA ASN A 36 5.25 20.99 8.94
C ASN A 36 5.06 19.98 7.78
N GLN A 37 5.94 20.00 6.77
CA GLN A 37 5.87 19.03 5.68
C GLN A 37 6.01 17.60 6.23
N PRO A 38 5.06 16.70 5.95
CA PRO A 38 5.09 15.36 6.51
C PRO A 38 6.16 14.50 5.84
N ASN A 39 6.84 13.68 6.65
CA ASN A 39 7.74 12.66 6.12
C ASN A 39 6.93 11.63 5.30
N PRO A 40 7.30 11.37 4.03
CA PRO A 40 6.61 10.39 3.20
C PRO A 40 6.88 8.94 3.63
N PHE A 41 7.72 8.72 4.64
CA PHE A 41 8.04 7.42 5.21
C PHE A 41 7.58 7.32 6.66
N ARG A 42 7.29 6.09 7.09
CA ARG A 42 7.04 5.73 8.48
C ARG A 42 8.05 4.68 8.89
N PHE A 43 8.49 4.77 10.14
CA PHE A 43 9.38 3.81 10.77
C PHE A 43 8.83 3.51 12.16
N TYR A 44 9.08 2.30 12.63
CA TYR A 44 8.74 1.90 13.99
C TYR A 44 10.02 1.57 14.76
N GLU A 45 10.46 2.52 15.58
CA GLU A 45 11.67 2.40 16.39
C GLU A 45 11.62 1.18 17.33
N GLY A 46 12.78 0.55 17.52
CA GLY A 46 12.94 -0.59 18.43
C GLY A 46 12.31 -1.91 17.95
N THR A 47 11.72 -1.95 16.74
CA THR A 47 11.13 -3.19 16.21
C THR A 47 12.17 -4.12 15.58
N LYS A 48 11.89 -5.43 15.58
CA LYS A 48 12.67 -6.40 14.81
C LYS A 48 12.48 -6.10 13.32
N ARG A 49 13.59 -5.94 12.59
CA ARG A 49 13.60 -5.65 11.16
C ARG A 49 14.10 -6.86 10.37
N VAL A 50 13.44 -7.16 9.26
CA VAL A 50 13.88 -8.17 8.29
C VAL A 50 14.09 -7.49 6.94
N ARG A 51 15.35 -7.42 6.48
CA ARG A 51 15.68 -6.85 5.17
C ARG A 51 15.18 -7.80 4.08
N LEU A 52 14.51 -7.24 3.07
CA LEU A 52 14.07 -7.99 1.91
C LEU A 52 15.17 -7.95 0.84
N PRO A 53 15.44 -9.08 0.15
CA PRO A 53 16.31 -9.08 -1.02
C PRO A 53 15.78 -8.13 -2.08
N GLU A 54 16.68 -7.45 -2.78
CA GLU A 54 16.30 -6.50 -3.84
C GLU A 54 15.44 -7.19 -4.92
N ALA A 55 14.49 -6.40 -5.43
CA ALA A 55 13.61 -6.85 -6.48
C ALA A 55 14.42 -7.18 -7.74
N ALA A 56 14.09 -8.29 -8.40
CA ALA A 56 14.73 -8.68 -9.64
C ALA A 56 14.50 -7.59 -10.70
N GLU A 57 15.59 -7.05 -11.25
CA GLU A 57 15.54 -5.94 -12.20
C GLU A 57 14.91 -6.32 -13.55
N ASN A 58 14.89 -7.61 -13.91
CA ASN A 58 14.46 -8.05 -15.23
C ASN A 58 13.56 -9.30 -15.17
N SER A 59 12.26 -9.07 -15.31
CA SER A 59 11.33 -10.12 -15.74
C SER A 59 11.25 -10.06 -17.27
N SER A 60 11.53 -11.17 -17.96
CA SER A 60 11.44 -11.27 -19.42
C SER A 60 9.99 -11.29 -19.95
N ILE A 61 9.02 -10.89 -19.13
CA ILE A 61 7.59 -10.98 -19.44
C ILE A 61 7.17 -9.75 -20.26
N PRO A 62 6.57 -9.94 -21.45
CA PRO A 62 6.00 -8.83 -22.21
C PRO A 62 4.88 -8.12 -21.45
N TYR A 63 4.78 -6.80 -21.62
CA TYR A 63 3.72 -5.98 -21.01
C TYR A 63 2.31 -6.55 -21.22
N SER A 64 2.02 -7.07 -22.42
CA SER A 64 0.71 -7.65 -22.76
C SER A 64 0.32 -8.86 -21.90
N GLN A 65 1.29 -9.55 -21.31
CA GLN A 65 1.05 -10.71 -20.46
C GLN A 65 0.82 -10.34 -18.99
N LEU A 66 1.01 -9.08 -18.58
CA LEU A 66 0.76 -8.64 -17.20
C LEU A 66 -0.72 -8.78 -16.79
N TYR A 67 -1.62 -8.78 -17.76
CA TYR A 67 -3.07 -8.91 -17.55
C TYR A 67 -3.57 -10.36 -17.65
N GLN A 68 -2.70 -11.29 -18.02
CA GLN A 68 -3.06 -12.71 -18.18
C GLN A 68 -2.62 -13.49 -16.96
N PHE A 69 -3.50 -14.35 -16.45
CA PHE A 69 -3.18 -15.22 -15.32
C PHE A 69 -2.01 -16.15 -15.66
N ARG A 70 -0.94 -16.11 -14.84
CA ARG A 70 0.20 -17.03 -14.96
C ARG A 70 -0.04 -18.31 -14.16
N LYS A 71 0.18 -19.46 -14.81
CA LYS A 71 0.06 -20.78 -14.17
C LYS A 71 1.28 -21.16 -13.31
N GLU A 72 2.45 -20.62 -13.65
CA GLU A 72 3.69 -20.91 -12.92
C GLU A 72 3.74 -20.12 -11.61
N CYS A 73 3.37 -20.79 -10.52
CA CYS A 73 3.41 -20.22 -9.18
C CYS A 73 4.83 -20.34 -8.61
N ARG A 74 5.45 -19.19 -8.28
CA ARG A 74 6.71 -19.14 -7.54
C ARG A 74 6.46 -19.48 -6.07
N PRO A 75 7.42 -20.14 -5.39
CA PRO A 75 7.28 -20.45 -3.97
C PRO A 75 7.19 -19.16 -3.16
N PHE A 76 6.40 -19.18 -2.08
CA PHE A 76 6.33 -18.06 -1.13
C PHE A 76 7.52 -18.12 -0.17
N ASN A 77 8.54 -17.29 -0.41
CA ASN A 77 9.74 -17.16 0.41
C ASN A 77 10.21 -15.70 0.49
N LEU A 78 11.30 -15.46 1.23
CA LEU A 78 11.81 -14.11 1.44
C LEU A 78 12.16 -13.37 0.13
N LYS A 79 12.69 -14.08 -0.88
CA LYS A 79 13.05 -13.49 -2.17
C LYS A 79 11.81 -13.11 -2.98
N SER A 80 10.83 -14.01 -3.11
CA SER A 80 9.61 -13.73 -3.85
C SER A 80 8.76 -12.66 -3.17
N LEU A 81 8.80 -12.59 -1.83
CA LEU A 81 8.17 -11.53 -1.05
C LEU A 81 8.86 -10.17 -1.27
N GLY A 82 10.20 -10.16 -1.33
CA GLY A 82 10.98 -8.98 -1.70
C GLY A 82 10.62 -8.49 -3.11
N ASP A 83 10.59 -9.38 -4.09
CA ASP A 83 10.13 -9.06 -5.45
C ASP A 83 8.71 -8.50 -5.44
N PHE A 84 7.80 -9.15 -4.70
CA PHE A 84 6.41 -8.76 -4.64
C PHE A 84 6.23 -7.32 -4.11
N LEU A 85 6.84 -7.00 -2.98
CA LEU A 85 6.74 -5.68 -2.34
C LEU A 85 7.56 -4.61 -3.08
N GLY A 86 8.73 -4.98 -3.60
CA GLY A 86 9.59 -4.09 -4.38
C GLY A 86 8.94 -3.64 -5.67
N LEU A 87 8.33 -4.56 -6.44
CA LEU A 87 7.64 -4.27 -7.71
C LEU A 87 6.22 -3.72 -7.55
N SER A 88 5.75 -3.50 -6.33
CA SER A 88 4.41 -2.95 -6.09
C SER A 88 4.40 -1.65 -5.28
N LEU A 89 5.23 -1.58 -4.24
CA LEU A 89 5.21 -0.53 -3.22
C LEU A 89 6.60 0.05 -2.93
N GLY A 90 7.65 -0.50 -3.55
CA GLY A 90 9.03 -0.06 -3.40
C GLY A 90 9.32 1.30 -4.02
N LEU A 91 10.52 1.81 -3.74
CA LEU A 91 11.06 2.97 -4.43
C LEU A 91 11.48 2.59 -5.86
N SER A 92 11.18 3.44 -6.84
CA SER A 92 11.53 3.25 -8.24
C SER A 92 12.72 4.08 -8.68
N ALA A 93 12.91 5.26 -8.09
CA ALA A 93 14.01 6.16 -8.38
C ALA A 93 14.16 7.23 -7.28
N TRP A 94 15.27 7.93 -7.31
CA TRP A 94 15.45 9.22 -6.64
C TRP A 94 15.65 10.31 -7.68
N LYS A 95 14.95 11.42 -7.53
CA LYS A 95 15.16 12.63 -8.34
C LYS A 95 15.83 13.69 -7.50
N SER A 96 16.74 14.43 -8.12
CA SER A 96 17.44 15.54 -7.47
C SER A 96 17.48 16.74 -8.40
N THR A 97 17.20 17.94 -7.86
CA THR A 97 17.39 19.22 -8.56
C THR A 97 17.86 20.27 -7.57
N GLY A 98 19.00 20.90 -7.86
CA GLY A 98 19.66 21.80 -6.90
C GLY A 98 19.99 21.07 -5.58
N GLN A 99 19.50 21.60 -4.47
CA GLN A 99 19.68 21.03 -3.12
C GLN A 99 18.53 20.07 -2.71
N SER A 100 17.50 19.92 -3.55
CA SER A 100 16.33 19.10 -3.22
C SER A 100 16.47 17.71 -3.83
N SER A 101 16.20 16.67 -3.02
CA SER A 101 16.09 15.29 -3.48
C SER A 101 14.81 14.65 -2.95
N TRP A 102 14.12 13.86 -3.79
CA TRP A 102 12.90 13.19 -3.39
C TRP A 102 12.77 11.80 -4.03
N PRO A 103 12.17 10.85 -3.30
CA PRO A 103 11.94 9.49 -3.80
C PRO A 103 10.75 9.48 -4.76
N LEU A 104 10.80 8.56 -5.71
CA LEU A 104 9.65 8.09 -6.48
C LEU A 104 9.34 6.65 -6.07
N ARG A 105 8.07 6.27 -6.09
CA ARG A 105 7.62 4.89 -5.86
C ARG A 105 7.16 4.23 -7.15
N ILE A 106 6.99 2.91 -7.10
CA ILE A 106 6.41 2.15 -8.20
C ILE A 106 4.96 2.58 -8.45
N ASN A 107 4.16 2.74 -7.39
CA ASN A 107 2.83 3.29 -7.50
C ASN A 107 2.87 4.83 -7.49
N PRO A 108 2.13 5.51 -8.37
CA PRO A 108 2.03 6.96 -8.34
C PRO A 108 1.26 7.42 -7.10
N SER A 109 1.54 8.65 -6.69
CA SER A 109 0.85 9.32 -5.59
C SER A 109 0.64 10.79 -5.93
N SER A 110 -0.51 11.32 -5.53
CA SER A 110 -0.84 12.71 -5.78
C SER A 110 0.18 13.64 -5.10
N GLY A 111 0.81 14.52 -5.89
CA GLY A 111 1.84 15.42 -5.37
C GLY A 111 3.12 14.74 -4.85
N ASN A 112 3.29 13.43 -5.08
CA ASN A 112 4.39 12.61 -4.55
C ASN A 112 4.42 12.56 -3.00
N LEU A 113 3.24 12.50 -2.36
CA LEU A 113 3.09 12.57 -0.89
C LEU A 113 3.01 11.21 -0.20
N HIS A 114 2.66 10.17 -0.94
CA HIS A 114 2.67 8.76 -0.54
C HIS A 114 1.96 8.49 0.80
N PRO A 115 0.65 8.72 0.91
CA PRO A 115 -0.13 8.45 2.12
C PRO A 115 -0.26 6.95 2.44
N THR A 116 -0.13 6.09 1.42
CA THR A 116 -0.43 4.66 1.52
C THR A 116 0.70 3.88 2.19
N GLU A 117 0.39 3.26 3.32
CA GLU A 117 1.27 2.32 4.02
C GLU A 117 0.73 0.90 3.90
N ALA A 118 1.61 -0.10 3.91
CA ALA A 118 1.24 -1.50 3.78
C ALA A 118 1.62 -2.31 5.00
N TYR A 119 0.69 -3.17 5.44
CA TYR A 119 0.87 -4.11 6.52
C TYR A 119 0.65 -5.52 6.03
N LEU A 120 1.61 -6.39 6.27
CA LEU A 120 1.59 -7.79 5.87
C LEU A 120 1.28 -8.64 7.09
N VAL A 121 0.24 -9.45 7.02
CA VAL A 121 0.06 -10.59 7.93
C VAL A 121 0.73 -11.75 7.22
N ALA A 122 1.87 -12.20 7.75
CA ALA A 122 2.77 -13.18 7.12
C ALA A 122 2.80 -14.49 7.91
N PRO A 123 2.71 -15.65 7.23
CA PRO A 123 2.97 -16.94 7.86
C PRO A 123 4.46 -17.08 8.20
N LEU A 124 4.78 -18.11 8.99
CA LEU A 124 6.17 -18.48 9.21
C LEU A 124 6.80 -18.90 7.88
N ILE A 125 7.87 -18.21 7.49
CA ILE A 125 8.76 -18.60 6.39
C ILE A 125 10.20 -18.48 6.85
N ASP A 126 11.14 -19.06 6.11
CA ASP A 126 12.56 -18.95 6.48
C ASP A 126 13.00 -17.48 6.59
N GLY A 127 13.53 -17.12 7.76
CA GLY A 127 13.95 -15.75 8.11
C GLY A 127 12.84 -14.79 8.56
N VAL A 128 11.54 -15.17 8.54
CA VAL A 128 10.41 -14.31 8.96
C VAL A 128 9.47 -15.10 9.86
N ASP A 129 9.34 -14.66 11.12
CA ASP A 129 8.40 -15.25 12.07
C ASP A 129 6.95 -14.98 11.64
N ALA A 130 6.01 -15.84 12.03
CA ALA A 130 4.59 -15.57 11.85
C ALA A 130 4.18 -14.28 12.58
N GLY A 131 3.57 -13.33 11.87
CA GLY A 131 3.24 -12.04 12.48
C GLY A 131 2.63 -11.01 11.54
N VAL A 132 2.34 -9.84 12.10
CA VAL A 132 1.95 -8.62 11.41
C VAL A 132 3.19 -7.74 11.26
N TYR A 133 3.46 -7.30 10.05
CA TYR A 133 4.62 -6.51 9.68
C TYR A 133 4.20 -5.23 8.99
N HIS A 134 4.90 -4.13 9.27
CA HIS A 134 4.86 -2.92 8.46
C HIS A 134 5.92 -3.01 7.36
N TYR A 135 5.58 -2.70 6.11
CA TYR A 135 6.56 -2.64 5.02
C TYR A 135 7.17 -1.23 4.91
N VAL A 136 8.47 -1.13 5.16
CA VAL A 136 9.23 0.12 5.04
C VAL A 136 9.77 0.22 3.63
N SER A 137 9.14 1.09 2.81
CA SER A 137 9.54 1.28 1.41
C SER A 137 10.94 1.88 1.26
N TYR A 138 11.35 2.78 2.16
CA TYR A 138 12.66 3.44 2.12
C TYR A 138 13.82 2.45 2.18
N ASP A 139 13.78 1.56 3.18
CA ASP A 139 14.82 0.56 3.43
C ASP A 139 14.51 -0.80 2.82
N HIS A 140 13.41 -0.94 2.07
CA HIS A 140 12.88 -2.18 1.54
C HIS A 140 13.02 -3.36 2.54
N CYS A 141 12.28 -3.25 3.65
CA CYS A 141 12.31 -4.22 4.75
C CYS A 141 10.95 -4.35 5.46
N LEU A 142 10.83 -5.35 6.31
CA LEU A 142 9.68 -5.57 7.19
C LEU A 142 10.02 -5.19 8.63
N GLU A 143 9.12 -4.46 9.29
CA GLU A 143 9.17 -4.15 10.73
C GLU A 143 8.09 -4.94 11.46
N LEU A 144 8.48 -5.79 12.41
CA LEU A 144 7.53 -6.60 13.18
C LEU A 144 6.68 -5.71 14.10
N ARG A 145 5.35 -5.82 13.96
CA ARG A 145 4.37 -5.09 14.77
C ARG A 145 3.72 -5.96 15.83
N ALA A 146 3.43 -7.22 15.50
CA ALA A 146 2.88 -8.21 16.41
C ALA A 146 3.24 -9.61 15.94
N GLN A 147 3.61 -10.51 16.85
CA GLN A 147 3.72 -11.93 16.53
C GLN A 147 2.33 -12.56 16.53
N THR A 148 2.09 -13.53 15.65
CA THR A 148 0.84 -14.28 15.63
C THR A 148 1.09 -15.74 16.02
N PRO A 149 0.17 -16.37 16.79
CA PRO A 149 0.21 -17.81 16.99
C PRO A 149 0.10 -18.55 15.66
N LEU A 150 0.84 -19.65 15.52
CA LEU A 150 0.78 -20.50 14.32
C LEU A 150 -0.62 -21.07 14.05
N THR A 151 -1.48 -21.15 15.07
CA THR A 151 -2.86 -21.64 14.96
C THR A 151 -3.74 -20.76 14.07
N ILE A 152 -3.52 -19.43 14.05
CA ILE A 152 -4.28 -18.52 13.18
C ILE A 152 -4.10 -18.91 11.71
N TRP A 153 -2.91 -19.38 11.33
CA TRP A 153 -2.62 -19.79 9.96
C TRP A 153 -3.34 -21.09 9.57
N GLN A 154 -3.54 -22.00 10.52
CA GLN A 154 -4.35 -23.21 10.29
C GLN A 154 -5.80 -22.82 9.99
N ASP A 155 -6.35 -21.86 10.74
CA ASP A 155 -7.71 -21.36 10.54
C ASP A 155 -7.85 -20.62 9.20
N LEU A 156 -6.86 -19.80 8.83
CA LEU A 156 -6.83 -19.09 7.54
C LEU A 156 -6.73 -20.07 6.37
N ASP A 157 -5.83 -21.04 6.43
CA ASP A 157 -5.65 -22.06 5.40
C ASP A 157 -6.95 -22.88 5.22
N ALA A 158 -7.61 -23.26 6.32
CA ALA A 158 -8.89 -23.97 6.30
C ALA A 158 -10.01 -23.10 5.72
N HIS A 159 -10.07 -21.81 6.08
CA HIS A 159 -11.10 -20.89 5.60
C HIS A 159 -10.98 -20.60 4.11
N PHE A 160 -9.77 -20.33 3.62
CA PHE A 160 -9.53 -19.99 2.21
C PHE A 160 -9.31 -21.22 1.32
N GLY A 161 -9.06 -22.39 1.91
CA GLY A 161 -8.77 -23.63 1.18
C GLY A 161 -7.42 -23.60 0.44
N THR A 162 -6.54 -22.66 0.78
CA THR A 162 -5.22 -22.47 0.18
C THR A 162 -4.32 -21.71 1.15
N GLN A 163 -3.02 -21.98 1.06
CA GLN A 163 -2.01 -21.20 1.76
C GLN A 163 -1.84 -19.84 1.10
N GLY A 164 -1.48 -18.83 1.90
CA GLY A 164 -1.25 -17.48 1.44
C GLY A 164 -0.83 -16.54 2.56
N PHE A 165 -0.95 -15.25 2.28
CA PHE A 165 -0.71 -14.17 3.24
C PHE A 165 -1.77 -13.09 3.03
N LEU A 166 -1.92 -12.19 3.99
CA LEU A 166 -2.83 -11.04 3.87
C LEU A 166 -2.02 -9.75 3.79
N ILE A 167 -2.48 -8.81 2.98
CA ILE A 167 -1.93 -7.46 2.94
C ILE A 167 -3.05 -6.45 3.15
N SER A 168 -2.83 -5.53 4.06
CA SER A 168 -3.71 -4.39 4.34
C SER A 168 -3.03 -3.10 3.91
N LEU A 169 -3.81 -2.21 3.30
CA LEU A 169 -3.38 -0.87 2.92
C LEU A 169 -4.08 0.14 3.82
N THR A 170 -3.31 1.06 4.37
CA THR A 170 -3.82 2.16 5.21
C THR A 170 -3.40 3.49 4.63
N SER A 171 -4.07 4.58 4.99
CA SER A 171 -3.72 5.92 4.56
C SER A 171 -3.40 6.82 5.75
N ILE A 172 -2.26 7.51 5.69
CA ILE A 172 -1.94 8.61 6.60
C ILE A 172 -2.49 9.89 5.97
N PHE A 173 -3.74 10.23 6.28
CA PHE A 173 -4.45 11.37 5.68
C PHE A 173 -3.71 12.71 5.81
N TRP A 174 -2.92 12.87 6.89
CA TRP A 174 -2.10 14.06 7.10
C TRP A 174 -1.18 14.36 5.92
N ARG A 175 -0.54 13.32 5.34
CA ARG A 175 0.40 13.46 4.21
C ARG A 175 -0.24 14.19 3.02
N GLU A 176 -1.47 13.83 2.69
CA GLU A 176 -2.21 14.42 1.59
C GLU A 176 -2.87 15.76 1.97
N SER A 177 -3.41 15.85 3.19
CA SER A 177 -4.11 17.06 3.66
C SER A 177 -3.19 18.27 3.80
N TRP A 178 -1.90 18.04 4.07
CA TRP A 178 -0.87 19.08 4.10
C TRP A 178 -0.85 19.90 2.80
N LYS A 179 -1.08 19.26 1.64
CA LYS A 179 -1.11 19.94 0.34
C LYS A 179 -2.52 20.19 -0.18
N TYR A 180 -3.45 19.26 0.03
CA TYR A 180 -4.75 19.24 -0.66
C TYR A 180 -5.95 19.52 0.25
N GLY A 181 -5.72 19.80 1.54
CA GLY A 181 -6.77 20.12 2.50
C GLY A 181 -7.86 19.06 2.53
N GLU A 182 -9.12 19.51 2.46
CA GLU A 182 -10.31 18.63 2.52
C GLU A 182 -10.37 17.61 1.36
N ARG A 183 -9.71 17.89 0.24
CA ARG A 183 -9.69 17.01 -0.94
C ARG A 183 -8.79 15.78 -0.75
N ALA A 184 -7.94 15.78 0.27
CA ALA A 184 -6.99 14.70 0.57
C ALA A 184 -7.62 13.30 0.60
N PHE A 185 -8.82 13.17 1.17
CA PHE A 185 -9.49 11.87 1.26
C PHE A 185 -9.72 11.23 -0.12
N ARG A 186 -10.04 12.00 -1.17
CA ARG A 186 -10.12 11.46 -2.55
C ARG A 186 -8.77 10.93 -3.03
N TYR A 187 -7.71 11.70 -2.79
CA TYR A 187 -6.38 11.35 -3.27
C TYR A 187 -5.83 10.11 -2.54
N CYS A 188 -6.05 10.00 -1.23
CA CYS A 188 -5.75 8.77 -0.50
C CYS A 188 -6.45 7.54 -1.12
N ASN A 189 -7.73 7.65 -1.49
CA ASN A 189 -8.46 6.54 -2.13
C ASN A 189 -7.91 6.22 -3.53
N HIS A 190 -7.54 7.22 -4.32
CA HIS A 190 -6.90 7.00 -5.63
C HIS A 190 -5.53 6.32 -5.48
N ASP A 191 -4.73 6.76 -4.52
CA ASP A 191 -3.41 6.20 -4.22
C ASP A 191 -3.51 4.74 -3.74
N VAL A 192 -4.51 4.40 -2.92
CA VAL A 192 -4.84 3.01 -2.56
C VAL A 192 -5.22 2.21 -3.81
N GLY A 193 -6.04 2.76 -4.71
CA GLY A 193 -6.39 2.11 -5.98
C GLY A 193 -5.16 1.79 -6.85
N HIS A 194 -4.22 2.74 -6.95
CA HIS A 194 -2.95 2.51 -7.65
C HIS A 194 -2.09 1.44 -6.96
N ALA A 195 -1.97 1.48 -5.63
CA ALA A 195 -1.26 0.46 -4.87
C ALA A 195 -1.88 -0.94 -5.06
N LEU A 196 -3.21 -1.07 -5.03
CA LEU A 196 -3.92 -2.32 -5.28
C LEU A 196 -3.63 -2.88 -6.70
N ALA A 197 -3.64 -2.02 -7.72
CA ALA A 197 -3.30 -2.43 -9.08
C ALA A 197 -1.85 -2.93 -9.18
N CYS A 198 -0.89 -2.20 -8.61
CA CYS A 198 0.51 -2.60 -8.57
C CYS A 198 0.73 -3.91 -7.81
N LEU A 199 0.05 -4.11 -6.67
CA LEU A 199 0.05 -5.39 -5.95
C LEU A 199 -0.51 -6.53 -6.81
N SER A 200 -1.59 -6.29 -7.55
CA SER A 200 -2.17 -7.29 -8.44
C SER A 200 -1.21 -7.70 -9.55
N PHE A 201 -0.53 -6.74 -10.20
CA PHE A 201 0.46 -7.04 -11.22
C PHE A 201 1.67 -7.77 -10.65
N SER A 202 2.15 -7.34 -9.49
CA SER A 202 3.28 -7.96 -8.81
C SER A 202 2.97 -9.40 -8.37
N ALA A 203 1.76 -9.66 -7.86
CA ALA A 203 1.28 -11.01 -7.57
C ALA A 203 1.25 -11.87 -8.83
N ASN A 204 0.72 -11.34 -9.94
CA ASN A 204 0.65 -12.08 -11.20
C ASN A 204 2.04 -12.42 -11.76
N LEU A 205 3.04 -11.54 -11.58
CA LEU A 205 4.44 -11.84 -11.94
C LEU A 205 4.98 -13.05 -11.17
N GLN A 206 4.57 -13.22 -9.91
CA GLN A 206 4.90 -14.40 -9.10
C GLN A 206 4.01 -15.63 -9.40
N GLY A 207 2.98 -15.50 -10.25
CA GLY A 207 1.97 -16.53 -10.47
C GLY A 207 1.03 -16.72 -9.28
N TRP A 208 0.93 -15.71 -8.40
CA TRP A 208 0.04 -15.72 -7.24
C TRP A 208 -1.32 -15.13 -7.60
N ARG A 209 -2.36 -15.65 -6.93
CA ARG A 209 -3.72 -15.09 -7.03
C ARG A 209 -3.92 -14.03 -5.95
N SER A 210 -4.28 -12.82 -6.36
CA SER A 210 -4.74 -11.77 -5.44
C SER A 210 -6.27 -11.77 -5.37
N ILE A 211 -6.82 -11.61 -4.17
CA ILE A 211 -8.26 -11.51 -3.94
C ILE A 211 -8.49 -10.28 -3.07
N TYR A 212 -9.38 -9.40 -3.51
CA TYR A 212 -9.77 -8.24 -2.72
C TYR A 212 -10.80 -8.64 -1.67
N LEU A 213 -10.47 -8.42 -0.39
CA LEU A 213 -11.35 -8.68 0.75
C LEU A 213 -11.94 -7.34 1.23
N ASN A 214 -13.26 -7.18 1.13
CA ASN A 214 -13.97 -5.94 1.45
C ASN A 214 -15.14 -6.13 2.43
N ALA A 215 -15.19 -7.29 3.09
CA ALA A 215 -16.28 -7.64 4.00
C ALA A 215 -16.09 -7.09 5.42
N LEU A 216 -14.84 -6.82 5.82
CA LEU A 216 -14.51 -6.32 7.15
C LEU A 216 -14.61 -4.79 7.22
N SER A 217 -15.14 -4.28 8.32
CA SER A 217 -15.14 -2.84 8.60
C SER A 217 -13.80 -2.37 9.16
N ASP A 218 -13.54 -1.07 9.08
CA ASP A 218 -12.39 -0.43 9.71
C ASP A 218 -12.31 -0.77 11.21
N GLN A 219 -13.44 -0.80 11.92
CA GLN A 219 -13.49 -1.12 13.35
C GLN A 219 -13.12 -2.59 13.66
N GLN A 220 -13.31 -3.50 12.70
CA GLN A 220 -12.90 -4.91 12.87
C GLN A 220 -11.41 -5.12 12.61
N ILE A 221 -10.75 -4.19 11.92
CA ILE A 221 -9.33 -4.28 11.52
C ILE A 221 -8.42 -3.41 12.41
N SER A 222 -8.91 -2.24 12.85
CA SER A 222 -8.16 -1.28 13.70
C SER A 222 -8.13 -1.64 15.17
#